data_AF-A0A1G0CFU2-F1
#
_entry.id   AF-A0A1G0CFU2-F1
#
_cell.length_a   1.000
_cell.length_b   1.000
_cell.length_c   1.000
_cell.angle_alpha   90.00
_cell.angle_beta   90.00
_cell.angle_gamma   90.00
#
_symmetry.space_group_name_H-M   'P 1'
#
loop_
_entity.id
_entity.type
_entity.pdbx_description
1 polymer ?
#
loop_
_entity_poly.entity_id
_entity_poly.type
_entity_poly.pdbx_seq_one_letter_code
_entity_poly.pdbx_strand_id
1 'polypeptide(L)'
;MKWCAVCFVVMIFVLSSACSGKKAEYIAELEQLKRTSDSVAFDLKNINVYELKALLTQSGEGLESMRQSIGNDDTLDLEFARMLERYYLAYRDLEILKQEIDLCKAGNKIADERIRLFKKDIEFDSGDRTDYEKNIRTETRELTKIRNHSIELKRRFEKAKSAIEQFQPEIERYLQQNVPSSP
;
A
#
# COMPACT_ATOMS: atom_id res chain seq x y z
N MET A 1 15.27 1.79 64.54
CA MET A 1 14.16 1.73 63.55
C MET A 1 14.17 2.87 62.51
N LYS A 2 15.31 3.49 62.17
CA LYS A 2 15.37 4.60 61.18
C LYS A 2 15.92 4.18 59.80
N TRP A 3 16.54 2.99 59.69
CA TRP A 3 17.17 2.50 58.46
C TRP A 3 16.19 1.87 57.46
N CYS A 4 15.06 1.31 57.92
CA CYS A 4 14.04 0.76 57.01
C CYS A 4 13.33 1.83 56.16
N ALA A 5 13.19 3.04 56.68
CA ALA A 5 12.50 4.13 55.98
C ALA A 5 13.32 4.68 54.80
N VAL A 6 14.65 4.75 54.93
CA VAL A 6 15.54 5.25 53.86
C VAL A 6 15.58 4.27 52.69
N CYS A 7 15.65 2.96 52.96
CA CYS A 7 15.59 1.93 51.92
C CYS A 7 14.24 1.96 51.17
N PHE A 8 13.13 2.20 51.87
CA PHE A 8 11.79 2.25 51.26
C PHE A 8 11.62 3.48 50.34
N VAL A 9 12.13 4.66 50.76
CA VAL A 9 12.06 5.89 49.94
C VAL A 9 12.94 5.80 48.70
N VAL A 10 14.14 5.22 48.81
CA VAL A 10 15.04 4.99 47.66
C VAL A 10 14.41 3.98 46.68
N MET A 11 13.76 2.94 47.18
CA MET A 11 13.06 1.95 46.35
C MET A 11 11.88 2.57 45.57
N ILE A 12 11.12 3.47 46.19
CA ILE A 12 10.03 4.22 45.52
C ILE A 12 10.59 5.12 44.41
N PHE A 13 11.74 5.77 44.61
CA PHE A 13 12.37 6.63 43.61
C PHE A 13 12.94 5.85 42.41
N VAL A 14 13.48 4.65 42.64
CA VAL A 14 13.98 3.77 41.56
C VAL A 14 12.83 3.16 40.77
N LEU A 15 11.72 2.80 41.44
CA LEU A 15 10.52 2.29 40.78
C LEU A 15 9.80 3.38 39.95
N SER A 16 9.81 4.63 40.39
CA SER A 16 9.21 5.73 39.63
C SER A 16 10.01 6.12 38.39
N SER A 17 11.36 6.07 38.44
CA SER A 17 12.20 6.37 37.27
C SER A 17 12.16 5.25 36.21
N ALA A 18 12.11 3.98 36.63
CA ALA A 18 11.98 2.85 35.71
C ALA A 18 10.62 2.85 34.97
N CYS A 19 9.56 3.33 35.62
CA CYS A 19 8.23 3.47 35.02
C CYS A 19 8.17 4.61 33.99
N SER A 20 8.92 5.69 34.22
CA SER A 20 9.05 6.80 33.27
C SER A 20 9.84 6.41 32.01
N GLY A 21 10.87 5.57 32.15
CA GLY A 21 11.70 5.10 31.03
C GLY A 21 10.91 4.26 30.01
N LYS A 22 10.19 3.23 30.48
CA LYS A 22 9.38 2.37 29.60
C LYS A 22 8.26 3.11 28.86
N LYS A 23 7.63 4.08 29.53
CA LYS A 23 6.62 4.94 28.91
C LYS A 23 7.21 5.73 27.73
N ALA A 24 8.40 6.30 27.91
CA ALA A 24 9.10 7.04 26.86
C ALA A 24 9.48 6.14 25.68
N GLU A 25 9.94 4.92 25.94
CA GLU A 25 10.24 3.91 24.91
C GLU A 25 9.00 3.58 24.07
N TYR A 26 7.88 3.29 24.73
CA TYR A 26 6.61 3.00 24.02
C TYR A 26 6.12 4.16 23.17
N ILE A 27 6.24 5.40 23.66
CA ILE A 27 5.89 6.59 22.87
C ILE A 27 6.80 6.71 21.64
N ALA A 28 8.10 6.48 21.79
CA ALA A 28 9.04 6.52 20.67
C ALA A 28 8.75 5.45 19.61
N GLU A 29 8.39 4.23 20.04
CA GLU A 29 7.97 3.16 19.13
C GLU A 29 6.69 3.54 18.37
N LEU A 30 5.68 4.07 19.05
CA LEU A 30 4.44 4.53 18.41
C LEU A 30 4.68 5.68 17.44
N GLU A 31 5.63 6.58 17.72
CA GLU A 31 6.04 7.63 16.77
C GLU A 31 6.73 7.07 15.52
N GLN A 32 7.55 6.03 15.67
CA GLN A 32 8.12 5.32 14.54
C GLN A 32 7.05 4.62 13.69
N LEU A 33 6.05 4.01 14.33
CA LEU A 33 4.90 3.45 13.63
C LEU A 33 4.10 4.54 12.91
N LYS A 34 3.84 5.68 13.56
CA LYS A 34 3.17 6.83 12.92
C LYS A 34 3.90 7.31 11.67
N ARG A 35 5.23 7.50 11.76
CA ARG A 35 6.06 7.86 10.60
C ARG A 35 6.00 6.83 9.47
N THR A 36 5.92 5.54 9.82
CA THR A 36 5.77 4.47 8.84
C THR A 36 4.40 4.53 8.15
N SER A 37 3.33 4.75 8.90
CA SER A 37 1.99 4.98 8.37
C SER A 37 1.94 6.20 7.43
N ASP A 38 2.60 7.30 7.80
CA ASP A 38 2.69 8.50 6.95
C ASP A 38 3.47 8.23 5.66
N SER A 39 4.55 7.45 5.73
CA SER A 39 5.29 7.00 4.54
C SER A 39 4.42 6.15 3.61
N VAL A 40 3.64 5.21 4.16
CA VAL A 40 2.70 4.40 3.38
C VAL A 40 1.65 5.28 2.70
N ALA A 41 1.07 6.24 3.43
CA ALA A 41 0.09 7.18 2.88
C ALA A 41 0.69 8.02 1.74
N PHE A 42 1.94 8.46 1.89
CA PHE A 42 2.69 9.16 0.86
C PHE A 42 2.90 8.29 -0.37
N ASP A 43 3.41 7.06 -0.21
CA ASP A 43 3.64 6.13 -1.31
C ASP A 43 2.36 5.82 -2.09
N LEU A 44 1.25 5.53 -1.39
CA LEU A 44 -0.04 5.24 -2.00
C LEU A 44 -0.72 6.46 -2.66
N LYS A 45 -0.36 7.68 -2.23
CA LYS A 45 -0.80 8.93 -2.88
C LYS A 45 0.00 9.18 -4.16
N ASN A 46 1.27 8.79 -4.18
CA ASN A 46 2.16 8.96 -5.33
C ASN A 46 1.98 7.88 -6.41
N ILE A 47 1.25 6.80 -6.13
CA ILE A 47 0.66 6.02 -7.22
C ILE A 47 -0.35 6.94 -7.89
N ASN A 48 0.03 7.49 -9.04
CA ASN A 48 -0.71 8.53 -9.73
C ASN A 48 -2.08 7.99 -10.18
N VAL A 49 -3.11 8.24 -9.38
CA VAL A 49 -4.47 7.73 -9.63
C VAL A 49 -5.02 8.23 -10.96
N TYR A 50 -4.61 9.41 -11.42
CA TYR A 50 -5.02 9.94 -12.73
C TYR A 50 -4.37 9.16 -13.87
N GLU A 51 -3.08 8.85 -13.75
CA GLU A 51 -2.35 8.04 -14.71
C GLU A 51 -2.85 6.59 -14.73
N LEU A 52 -3.12 5.99 -13.57
CA LEU A 52 -3.76 4.67 -13.50
C LEU A 52 -5.12 4.65 -14.22
N LYS A 53 -5.94 5.70 -14.03
CA LYS A 53 -7.23 5.82 -14.75
C LYS A 53 -7.02 6.01 -16.25
N ALA A 54 -6.06 6.84 -16.66
CA ALA A 54 -5.77 7.08 -18.06
C ALA A 54 -5.30 5.79 -18.75
N LEU A 55 -4.37 5.06 -18.15
CA LEU A 55 -3.89 3.76 -18.65
C LEU A 55 -5.02 2.73 -18.73
N LEU A 56 -5.92 2.68 -17.74
CA LEU A 56 -7.09 1.82 -17.78
C LEU A 56 -8.03 2.15 -18.94
N THR A 57 -8.34 3.43 -19.13
CA THR A 57 -9.22 3.86 -20.23
C THR A 57 -8.58 3.54 -21.58
N GLN A 58 -7.33 3.99 -21.79
CA GLN A 58 -6.62 3.78 -23.05
C GLN A 58 -6.45 2.31 -23.38
N SER A 59 -6.08 1.49 -22.40
CA SER A 59 -5.85 0.07 -22.64
C SER A 59 -7.15 -0.71 -22.84
N GLY A 60 -8.22 -0.32 -22.16
CA GLY A 60 -9.54 -0.89 -22.36
C GLY A 60 -10.08 -0.59 -23.77
N GLU A 61 -9.96 0.66 -24.23
CA GLU A 61 -10.34 1.06 -25.59
C GLU A 61 -9.52 0.28 -26.65
N GLY A 62 -8.20 0.18 -26.46
CA GLY A 62 -7.33 -0.60 -27.34
C GLY A 62 -7.73 -2.08 -27.43
N LEU A 63 -8.01 -2.72 -26.28
CA LEU A 63 -8.46 -4.11 -26.23
C LEU A 63 -9.80 -4.33 -26.95
N GLU A 64 -10.77 -3.42 -26.78
CA GLU A 64 -12.07 -3.53 -27.45
C GLU A 64 -11.95 -3.31 -28.96
N SER A 65 -11.14 -2.36 -29.42
CA SER A 65 -10.84 -2.19 -30.84
C SER A 65 -10.14 -3.40 -31.44
N MET A 66 -9.20 -4.00 -30.71
CA MET A 66 -8.53 -5.24 -31.12
C MET A 66 -9.52 -6.39 -31.25
N ARG A 67 -10.43 -6.54 -30.28
CA ARG A 67 -11.48 -7.56 -30.31
C ARG A 67 -12.38 -7.43 -31.54
N GLN A 68 -12.76 -6.21 -31.91
CA GLN A 68 -13.57 -5.95 -33.12
C GLN A 68 -12.80 -6.25 -34.41
N SER A 69 -11.51 -5.92 -34.45
CA SER A 69 -10.67 -6.09 -35.65
C SER A 69 -10.32 -7.55 -35.90
N ILE A 70 -9.93 -8.29 -34.85
CA ILE A 70 -9.64 -9.73 -34.95
C ILE A 70 -10.90 -10.53 -35.27
N GLY A 71 -12.07 -10.09 -34.78
CA GLY A 71 -13.34 -10.73 -35.14
C GLY A 71 -13.65 -10.73 -36.65
N ASN A 72 -12.94 -9.92 -37.44
CA ASN A 72 -13.08 -9.85 -38.89
C ASN A 72 -11.97 -10.62 -39.66
N ASP A 73 -10.89 -11.05 -39.01
CA ASP A 73 -9.74 -11.76 -39.61
C ASP A 73 -9.43 -13.05 -38.83
N ASP A 74 -9.56 -14.21 -39.50
CA ASP A 74 -9.52 -15.54 -38.86
C ASP A 74 -8.11 -16.01 -38.42
N THR A 75 -7.05 -15.22 -38.66
CA THR A 75 -5.68 -15.63 -38.32
C THR A 75 -4.87 -14.50 -37.71
N LEU A 76 -4.52 -14.68 -36.44
CA LEU A 76 -3.56 -13.85 -35.72
C LEU A 76 -2.19 -14.53 -35.71
N ASP A 77 -1.12 -13.78 -35.99
CA ASP A 77 0.23 -14.27 -35.77
C ASP A 77 0.45 -14.65 -34.29
N LEU A 78 1.23 -15.72 -34.05
CA LEU A 78 1.44 -16.26 -32.71
C LEU A 78 2.24 -15.33 -31.79
N GLU A 79 3.22 -14.59 -32.32
CA GLU A 79 3.99 -13.62 -31.54
C GLU A 79 3.10 -12.45 -31.12
N PHE A 80 2.27 -11.97 -32.05
CA PHE A 80 1.30 -10.93 -31.75
C PHE A 80 0.21 -11.41 -30.77
N ALA A 81 -0.25 -12.66 -30.87
CA ALA A 81 -1.19 -13.25 -29.90
C ALA A 81 -0.62 -13.26 -28.47
N ARG A 82 0.65 -13.66 -28.32
CA ARG A 82 1.35 -13.66 -27.02
C ARG A 82 1.54 -12.25 -26.47
N MET A 83 1.76 -11.27 -27.35
CA MET A 83 1.85 -9.86 -26.96
C MET A 83 0.51 -9.34 -26.44
N LEU A 84 -0.57 -9.61 -27.18
CA LEU A 84 -1.92 -9.22 -26.80
C LEU A 84 -2.35 -9.85 -25.46
N GLU A 85 -1.99 -11.12 -25.22
CA GLU A 85 -2.21 -11.77 -23.94
C GLU A 85 -1.49 -11.04 -22.79
N ARG A 86 -0.21 -10.67 -22.97
CA ARG A 86 0.55 -9.94 -21.94
C ARG A 86 -0.02 -8.55 -21.68
N TYR A 87 -0.46 -7.87 -22.74
CA TYR A 87 -1.12 -6.58 -22.64
C TYR A 87 -2.46 -6.68 -21.89
N TYR A 88 -3.28 -7.68 -22.23
CA TYR A 88 -4.52 -7.99 -21.51
C TYR A 88 -4.27 -8.28 -20.03
N LEU A 89 -3.26 -9.11 -19.71
CA LEU A 89 -2.90 -9.40 -18.32
C LEU A 89 -2.45 -8.15 -17.55
N ALA A 90 -1.70 -7.24 -18.21
CA ALA A 90 -1.30 -5.97 -17.61
C ALA A 90 -2.50 -5.05 -17.34
N TYR A 91 -3.45 -4.97 -18.28
CA TYR A 91 -4.71 -4.25 -18.11
C TYR A 91 -5.53 -4.81 -16.92
N ARG A 92 -5.69 -6.14 -16.85
CA ARG A 92 -6.38 -6.80 -15.73
C ARG A 92 -5.70 -6.54 -14.39
N ASP A 93 -4.37 -6.50 -14.36
CA ASP A 93 -3.61 -6.16 -13.16
C ASP A 93 -3.89 -4.72 -12.71
N LEU A 94 -3.97 -3.75 -13.64
CA LEU A 94 -4.36 -2.36 -13.32
C LEU A 94 -5.78 -2.26 -12.71
N GLU A 95 -6.74 -3.04 -13.21
CA GLU A 95 -8.12 -3.02 -12.67
C GLU A 95 -8.16 -3.47 -11.22
N ILE A 96 -7.43 -4.55 -10.92
CA ILE A 96 -7.32 -5.12 -9.58
C ILE A 96 -6.55 -4.15 -8.67
N LEU A 97 -5.45 -3.58 -9.16
CA LEU A 97 -4.61 -2.64 -8.40
C LEU A 97 -5.41 -1.46 -7.88
N LYS A 98 -6.35 -0.92 -8.64
CA LYS A 98 -7.20 0.19 -8.19
C LYS A 98 -7.93 -0.16 -6.89
N GLN A 99 -8.56 -1.33 -6.84
CA GLN A 99 -9.31 -1.79 -5.67
C GLN A 99 -8.37 -2.08 -4.50
N GLU A 100 -7.24 -2.75 -4.75
CA GLU A 100 -6.25 -3.06 -3.72
C GLU A 100 -5.61 -1.79 -3.11
N ILE A 101 -5.34 -0.75 -3.92
CA ILE A 101 -4.86 0.54 -3.42
C ILE A 101 -5.86 1.18 -2.47
N ASP A 102 -7.14 1.18 -2.81
CA ASP A 102 -8.19 1.77 -1.96
C ASP A 102 -8.33 1.00 -0.64
N LEU A 103 -8.27 -0.34 -0.68
CA LEU A 103 -8.25 -1.19 0.51
C LEU A 103 -7.01 -0.94 1.37
N CYS A 104 -5.83 -0.83 0.76
CA CYS A 104 -4.58 -0.56 1.47
C CYS A 104 -4.59 0.84 2.12
N LYS A 105 -5.15 1.86 1.45
CA LYS A 105 -5.37 3.19 2.02
C LYS A 105 -6.30 3.16 3.22
N ALA A 106 -7.42 2.44 3.13
CA ALA A 106 -8.36 2.29 4.23
C ALA A 106 -7.71 1.57 5.42
N GLY A 107 -6.98 0.47 5.16
CA GLY A 107 -6.23 -0.27 6.17
C GLY A 107 -5.18 0.60 6.88
N ASN A 108 -4.40 1.37 6.13
CA ASN A 108 -3.41 2.29 6.69
C ASN A 108 -4.07 3.38 7.54
N LYS A 109 -5.19 3.96 7.10
CA LYS A 109 -5.93 4.97 7.87
C LYS A 109 -6.46 4.43 9.20
N ILE A 110 -6.95 3.19 9.21
CA ILE A 110 -7.42 2.52 10.44
C ILE A 110 -6.23 2.30 11.38
N ALA A 111 -5.11 1.79 10.88
CA ALA A 111 -3.91 1.58 11.67
C ALA A 111 -3.36 2.91 12.25
N ASP A 112 -3.33 3.97 11.45
CA ASP A 112 -2.91 5.30 11.86
C ASP A 112 -3.71 5.82 13.05
N GLU A 113 -5.04 5.70 12.96
CA GLU A 113 -5.94 6.13 14.03
C GLU A 113 -5.76 5.31 15.29
N ARG A 114 -5.58 3.98 15.18
CA ARG A 114 -5.27 3.13 16.34
C ARG A 114 -3.95 3.52 16.99
N ILE A 115 -2.89 3.76 16.21
CA ILE A 115 -1.60 4.23 16.72
C ILE A 115 -1.75 5.57 17.46
N ARG A 116 -2.53 6.51 16.90
CA ARG A 116 -2.79 7.82 17.51
C ARG A 116 -3.53 7.71 18.84
N LEU A 117 -4.60 6.91 18.88
CA LEU A 117 -5.37 6.66 20.10
C LEU A 117 -4.53 5.96 21.15
N PHE A 118 -3.75 4.96 20.74
CA PHE A 118 -2.90 4.23 21.66
C PHE A 118 -1.77 5.09 22.25
N LYS A 119 -1.17 5.97 21.44
CA LYS A 119 -0.19 6.95 21.94
C LYS A 119 -0.83 7.85 22.99
N LYS A 120 -2.04 8.35 22.73
CA LYS A 120 -2.81 9.15 23.69
C LYS A 120 -3.06 8.36 24.98
N ASP A 121 -3.43 7.08 24.89
CA ASP A 121 -3.67 6.25 26.07
C ASP A 121 -2.43 6.06 26.94
N ILE A 122 -1.26 5.88 26.32
CA ILE A 122 0.01 5.78 27.04
C ILE A 122 0.37 7.14 27.66
N GLU A 123 0.19 8.25 26.95
CA GLU A 123 0.48 9.61 27.44
C GLU A 123 -0.36 9.95 28.68
N PHE A 124 -1.65 9.64 28.67
CA PHE A 124 -2.57 9.95 29.77
C PHE A 124 -2.74 8.81 30.79
N ASP A 125 -2.01 7.70 30.63
CA ASP A 125 -2.10 6.52 31.47
C ASP A 125 -3.52 5.96 31.61
N SER A 126 -4.34 6.09 30.56
CA SER A 126 -5.77 5.73 30.55
C SER A 126 -6.05 4.28 30.13
N GLY A 127 -5.01 3.51 29.78
CA GLY A 127 -5.13 2.11 29.34
C GLY A 127 -4.48 1.08 30.26
N ASP A 128 -4.65 -0.20 29.93
CA ASP A 128 -4.00 -1.30 30.65
C ASP A 128 -2.50 -1.38 30.31
N ARG A 129 -1.68 -0.92 31.24
CA ARG A 129 -0.20 -0.88 31.11
C ARG A 129 0.42 -2.26 30.93
N THR A 130 -0.25 -3.32 31.39
CA THR A 130 0.28 -4.69 31.28
C THR A 130 0.25 -5.21 29.85
N ASP A 131 -0.64 -4.68 29.02
CA ASP A 131 -0.82 -5.08 27.63
C ASP A 131 -0.10 -4.18 26.61
N TYR A 132 0.53 -3.07 27.06
CA TYR A 132 1.13 -2.10 26.14
C TYR A 132 2.15 -2.73 25.19
N GLU A 133 3.08 -3.53 25.72
CA GLU A 133 4.11 -4.20 24.91
C GLU A 133 3.49 -5.13 23.84
N LYS A 134 2.46 -5.89 24.22
CA LYS A 134 1.74 -6.80 23.33
C LYS A 134 1.00 -6.02 22.24
N ASN A 135 0.36 -4.92 22.58
CA ASN A 135 -0.38 -4.08 21.64
C ASN A 135 0.58 -3.40 20.66
N ILE A 136 1.72 -2.87 21.12
CA ILE A 136 2.72 -2.26 20.23
C ILE A 136 3.27 -3.29 19.25
N ARG A 137 3.59 -4.51 19.71
CA ARG A 137 4.01 -5.61 18.82
C ARG A 137 2.95 -5.97 17.79
N THR A 138 1.67 -5.95 18.18
CA THR A 138 0.55 -6.23 17.29
C THR A 138 0.44 -5.16 16.21
N GLU A 139 0.42 -3.89 16.59
CA GLU A 139 0.37 -2.78 15.63
C GLU A 139 1.61 -2.74 14.72
N THR A 140 2.79 -3.08 15.25
CA THR A 140 4.02 -3.21 14.46
C THR A 140 3.87 -4.25 13.36
N ARG A 141 3.32 -5.43 13.67
CA ARG A 141 3.10 -6.50 12.69
C ARG A 141 2.08 -6.07 11.63
N GLU A 142 0.96 -5.49 12.05
CA GLU A 142 -0.08 -5.05 11.12
C GLU A 142 0.43 -3.95 10.19
N LEU A 143 1.11 -2.94 10.72
CA LEU A 143 1.66 -1.87 9.90
C LEU A 143 2.77 -2.37 8.96
N THR A 144 3.56 -3.36 9.38
CA THR A 144 4.55 -3.99 8.51
C THR A 144 3.89 -4.70 7.33
N LYS A 145 2.78 -5.41 7.54
CA LYS A 145 2.01 -6.03 6.45
C LYS A 145 1.49 -4.98 5.47
N ILE A 146 0.91 -3.91 5.99
CA ILE A 146 0.38 -2.80 5.18
C ILE A 146 1.51 -2.16 4.35
N ARG A 147 2.67 -1.90 4.97
CA ARG A 147 3.84 -1.34 4.29
C ARG A 147 4.36 -2.25 3.18
N ASN A 148 4.50 -3.54 3.45
CA ASN A 148 4.96 -4.49 2.44
C ASN A 148 3.96 -4.57 1.28
N HIS A 149 2.66 -4.52 1.57
CA HIS A 149 1.63 -4.49 0.56
C HIS A 149 1.70 -3.20 -0.29
N SER A 150 1.89 -2.03 0.32
CA SER A 150 1.99 -0.77 -0.43
C SER A 150 3.19 -0.74 -1.39
N ILE A 151 4.33 -1.31 -0.97
CA ILE A 151 5.51 -1.47 -1.82
C ILE A 151 5.21 -2.39 -3.01
N GLU A 152 4.52 -3.51 -2.76
CA GLU A 152 4.15 -4.45 -3.82
C GLU A 152 3.16 -3.83 -4.82
N LEU A 153 2.18 -3.06 -4.34
CA LEU A 153 1.23 -2.34 -5.20
C LEU A 153 1.95 -1.36 -6.13
N LYS A 154 2.93 -0.62 -5.61
CA LYS A 154 3.76 0.30 -6.42
C LYS A 154 4.55 -0.47 -7.48
N ARG A 155 5.17 -1.60 -7.11
CA ARG A 155 5.94 -2.43 -8.05
C ARG A 155 5.08 -3.00 -9.17
N ARG A 156 3.88 -3.50 -8.84
CA ARG A 156 2.90 -4.00 -9.81
C ARG A 156 2.42 -2.90 -10.75
N PHE A 157 2.11 -1.72 -10.21
CA PHE A 157 1.73 -0.57 -11.02
C PHE A 157 2.80 -0.21 -12.07
N GLU A 158 4.06 -0.06 -11.66
CA GLU A 158 5.15 0.25 -12.59
C GLU A 158 5.36 -0.85 -13.64
N LYS A 159 5.21 -2.13 -13.24
CA LYS A 159 5.32 -3.26 -14.17
C LYS A 159 4.18 -3.26 -15.20
N ALA A 160 2.93 -3.05 -14.76
CA ALA A 160 1.77 -3.02 -15.64
C ALA A 160 1.83 -1.82 -16.59
N LYS A 161 2.20 -0.65 -16.06
CA LYS A 161 2.44 0.57 -16.86
C LYS A 161 3.48 0.32 -17.94
N SER A 162 4.66 -0.19 -17.58
CA SER A 162 5.73 -0.46 -18.55
C SER A 162 5.30 -1.46 -19.62
N ALA A 163 4.54 -2.49 -19.27
CA ALA A 163 4.03 -3.46 -20.24
C ALA A 163 3.02 -2.81 -21.21
N ILE A 164 2.11 -1.99 -20.71
CA ILE A 164 1.16 -1.25 -21.55
C ILE A 164 1.89 -0.30 -22.48
N GLU A 165 2.79 0.54 -21.96
CA GLU A 165 3.56 1.50 -22.76
C GLU A 165 4.41 0.82 -23.83
N GLN A 166 4.94 -0.38 -23.55
CA GLN A 166 5.71 -1.15 -24.52
C GLN A 166 4.86 -1.70 -25.67
N PHE A 167 3.67 -2.22 -25.39
CA PHE A 167 2.84 -2.91 -26.40
C PHE A 167 1.84 -1.97 -27.10
N GLN A 168 1.50 -0.83 -26.50
CA GLN A 168 0.57 0.16 -27.04
C GLN A 168 0.87 0.54 -28.51
N PRO A 169 2.11 0.86 -28.91
CA PRO A 169 2.39 1.28 -30.28
C PRO A 169 2.12 0.18 -31.30
N GLU A 170 2.38 -1.08 -30.94
CA GLU A 170 2.16 -2.21 -31.85
C GLU A 170 0.68 -2.54 -32.01
N ILE A 171 -0.11 -2.38 -30.93
CA ILE A 171 -1.58 -2.45 -30.99
C ILE A 171 -2.13 -1.36 -31.91
N GLU A 172 -1.70 -0.11 -31.73
CA GLU A 172 -2.13 1.02 -32.58
C GLU A 172 -1.77 0.80 -34.04
N ARG A 173 -0.57 0.27 -34.32
CA ARG A 173 -0.13 -0.09 -35.67
C ARG A 173 -1.00 -1.17 -36.29
N TYR A 174 -1.32 -2.22 -35.53
CA TYR A 174 -2.20 -3.29 -36.01
C TYR A 174 -3.58 -2.75 -36.35
N LEU A 175 -4.15 -1.91 -35.48
CA LEU A 175 -5.46 -1.31 -35.71
C LEU A 175 -5.46 -0.41 -36.96
N GLN A 176 -4.42 0.41 -37.17
CA GLN A 176 -4.32 1.24 -38.38
C GLN A 176 -4.22 0.43 -39.68
N GLN A 177 -3.60 -0.74 -39.64
CA GLN A 177 -3.43 -1.60 -40.81
C GLN A 177 -4.67 -2.42 -41.15
N ASN A 178 -5.48 -2.78 -40.14
CA ASN A 178 -6.57 -3.74 -40.27
C ASN A 178 -7.96 -3.15 -40.02
N VAL A 179 -8.07 -1.93 -39.49
CA VAL A 179 -9.33 -1.18 -39.40
C VAL A 179 -9.44 -0.26 -40.63
N PRO A 180 -10.46 -0.41 -41.50
CA PRO A 180 -10.63 0.45 -42.65
C PRO A 180 -10.79 1.91 -42.21
N SER A 181 -10.12 2.84 -42.87
CA SER A 181 -10.43 4.26 -42.74
C SER A 181 -11.84 4.48 -43.30
N SER A 182 -12.81 4.80 -42.45
CA SER A 182 -14.13 5.22 -42.95
C SER A 182 -13.97 6.49 -43.81
N PRO A 183 -14.53 6.54 -45.03
CA PRO A 183 -14.58 7.75 -45.85
C PRO A 183 -15.46 8.84 -45.24
#